data_AF-A0A3D5KKE5-F1
#
_entry.id   AF-A0A3D5KKE5-F1
#
_cell.length_a   1.000
_cell.length_b   1.000
_cell.length_c   1.000
_cell.angle_alpha   90.00
_cell.angle_beta   90.00
_cell.angle_gamma   90.00
#
_symmetry.space_group_name_H-M   'P 1'
#
loop_
_entity.id
_entity.type
_entity.pdbx_description
1 polymer ?
#
loop_
_entity_poly.entity_id
_entity_poly.type
_entity_poly.pdbx_seq_one_letter_code
_entity_poly.pdbx_strand_id
1 'polypeptide(L)'
;MFRKIILVLVFIITALIIWQWSLINYGLRMGYGQLKIIWGAKPVEYFLNDPTFPDSMKYKLRLISEIRKYAIDSLGLKDTDNYKTLYNQHDQELMWVVQACGPFELKPKLWHFPIVGDLPYKGFFNKEKALAERKKLIDENYDVSVRNPGGWSTLGWFTDPILSGMLKRSEGDLASLII
;
A
#
# COMPACT_ATOMS: atom_id res chain seq x y z
N MET A 1 23.74 -36.66 -17.01
CA MET A 1 24.10 -35.23 -17.16
C MET A 1 23.01 -34.31 -16.60
N PHE A 2 21.76 -34.45 -17.04
CA PHE A 2 20.60 -33.66 -16.59
C PHE A 2 20.40 -33.60 -15.06
N ARG A 3 20.50 -34.73 -14.35
CA ARG A 3 20.37 -34.76 -12.87
C ARG A 3 21.42 -33.90 -12.14
N LYS A 4 22.67 -33.87 -12.64
CA LYS A 4 23.74 -33.05 -12.04
C LYS A 4 23.48 -31.56 -12.27
N ILE A 5 22.98 -31.19 -13.46
CA ILE A 5 22.60 -29.81 -13.78
C ILE A 5 21.46 -29.34 -12.88
N ILE A 6 20.41 -30.16 -12.70
CA ILE A 6 19.30 -29.85 -11.79
C ILE A 6 19.80 -29.64 -10.36
N LEU A 7 20.66 -30.52 -9.85
CA LEU A 7 21.20 -30.38 -8.49
C LEU A 7 22.02 -29.10 -8.32
N VAL A 8 22.83 -28.73 -9.31
CA VAL A 8 23.60 -27.48 -9.28
C VAL A 8 22.66 -26.27 -9.33
N LEU A 9 21.62 -26.28 -10.16
CA LEU A 9 20.64 -25.20 -10.21
C LEU A 9 19.88 -25.06 -8.88
N VAL A 10 19.45 -26.16 -8.28
CA VAL A 10 18.78 -26.15 -6.97
C VAL A 10 19.71 -25.60 -5.89
N PHE A 11 20.99 -26.00 -5.89
CA PHE A 11 21.97 -25.47 -4.94
C PHE A 11 22.15 -23.96 -5.11
N ILE A 12 22.33 -23.47 -6.34
CA ILE A 12 22.48 -22.04 -6.64
C ILE A 12 21.23 -21.26 -6.20
N ILE A 13 20.03 -21.73 -6.56
CA ILE A 13 18.77 -21.08 -6.17
C ILE A 13 18.64 -21.04 -4.64
N THR A 14 18.96 -22.13 -3.96
CA THR A 14 18.89 -22.20 -2.49
C THR A 14 19.88 -21.23 -1.84
N ALA A 15 21.11 -21.15 -2.35
CA ALA A 15 22.11 -20.20 -1.89
C ALA A 15 21.66 -18.75 -2.08
N LEU A 16 21.05 -18.44 -3.24
CA LEU A 16 20.49 -17.11 -3.52
C LEU A 16 19.31 -16.78 -2.59
N ILE A 17 18.43 -17.74 -2.31
CA ILE A 17 17.31 -17.55 -1.38
C ILE A 17 17.82 -17.27 0.04
N ILE A 18 18.81 -18.02 0.51
CA ILE A 18 19.41 -17.81 1.84
C ILE A 18 20.08 -16.43 1.89
N TRP A 19 20.86 -16.07 0.88
CA TRP A 19 21.53 -14.77 0.81
C TRP A 19 20.54 -13.61 0.81
N GLN A 20 19.43 -13.75 0.08
CA GLN A 20 18.43 -12.71 -0.11
C GLN A 20 17.22 -12.84 0.83
N TRP A 21 17.33 -13.66 1.88
CA TRP A 21 16.22 -14.05 2.75
C TRP A 21 15.45 -12.87 3.35
N SER A 22 16.18 -11.82 3.77
CA SER A 22 15.57 -10.60 4.33
C SER A 22 14.61 -9.92 3.36
N LEU A 23 15.04 -9.77 2.08
CA LEU A 23 14.23 -9.15 1.04
C LEU A 23 13.06 -10.07 0.64
N ILE A 24 13.28 -11.38 0.51
CA ILE A 24 12.23 -12.34 0.19
C ILE A 24 11.14 -12.33 1.28
N ASN A 25 11.54 -12.40 2.55
CA ASN A 25 10.63 -12.33 3.69
C ASN A 25 9.89 -10.99 3.76
N TYR A 26 10.55 -9.87 3.44
CA TYR A 26 9.89 -8.58 3.32
C TYR A 26 8.83 -8.60 2.21
N GLY A 27 9.19 -9.06 1.01
CA GLY A 27 8.29 -9.16 -0.14
C GLY A 27 7.07 -10.04 0.13
N LEU A 28 7.27 -11.21 0.73
CA LEU A 28 6.17 -12.11 1.12
C LEU A 28 5.21 -11.44 2.12
N ARG A 29 5.72 -10.67 3.07
CA ARG A 29 4.88 -9.94 4.04
C ARG A 29 4.10 -8.82 3.39
N MET A 30 4.72 -8.08 2.48
CA MET A 30 4.04 -7.05 1.70
C MET A 30 2.97 -7.66 0.79
N GLY A 31 3.29 -8.75 0.10
CA GLY A 31 2.33 -9.49 -0.72
C GLY A 31 1.15 -10.02 0.10
N TYR A 32 1.41 -10.62 1.26
CA TYR A 32 0.35 -11.11 2.14
C TYR A 32 -0.59 -9.98 2.63
N GLY A 33 -0.03 -8.86 3.09
CA GLY A 33 -0.84 -7.72 3.53
C GLY A 33 -1.66 -7.12 2.40
N GLN A 34 -1.08 -7.01 1.20
CA GLN A 34 -1.77 -6.54 0.01
C GLN A 34 -2.93 -7.46 -0.37
N LEU A 35 -2.68 -8.76 -0.42
CA LEU A 35 -3.68 -9.77 -0.75
C LEU A 35 -4.83 -9.78 0.25
N LYS A 36 -4.54 -9.60 1.55
CA LYS A 36 -5.58 -9.50 2.59
C LYS A 36 -6.55 -8.33 2.34
N ILE A 37 -6.04 -7.19 1.86
CA ILE A 37 -6.87 -6.03 1.54
C ILE A 37 -7.72 -6.30 0.30
N ILE A 38 -7.10 -6.79 -0.78
CA ILE A 38 -7.80 -7.04 -2.04
C ILE A 38 -8.89 -8.12 -1.85
N TRP A 39 -8.59 -9.24 -1.19
CA TRP A 39 -9.58 -10.29 -0.94
C TRP A 39 -10.67 -9.90 0.06
N GLY A 40 -10.34 -9.02 1.01
CA GLY A 40 -11.30 -8.54 1.99
C GLY A 40 -12.22 -7.44 1.47
N ALA A 41 -11.89 -6.81 0.34
CA ALA A 41 -12.71 -5.74 -0.23
C ALA A 41 -14.03 -6.30 -0.77
N LYS A 42 -15.12 -5.55 -0.57
CA LYS A 42 -16.46 -5.87 -1.07
C LYS A 42 -16.98 -4.77 -2.00
N PRO A 43 -17.88 -5.05 -2.95
CA PRO A 43 -18.50 -4.03 -3.79
C PRO A 43 -19.12 -2.90 -2.96
N VAL A 44 -19.08 -1.67 -3.44
CA VAL A 44 -19.65 -0.51 -2.71
C VAL A 44 -21.13 -0.72 -2.40
N GLU A 45 -21.87 -1.36 -3.31
CA GLU A 45 -23.29 -1.69 -3.18
C GLU A 45 -23.57 -2.57 -1.95
N TYR A 46 -22.62 -3.43 -1.57
CA TYR A 46 -22.73 -4.24 -0.35
C TYR A 46 -22.91 -3.36 0.89
N PHE A 47 -22.10 -2.29 1.00
CA PHE A 47 -22.14 -1.37 2.14
C PHE A 47 -23.29 -0.36 2.06
N LEU A 48 -23.70 0.02 0.85
CA LEU A 48 -24.87 0.91 0.67
C LEU A 48 -26.17 0.23 1.14
N ASN A 49 -26.28 -1.08 0.97
CA ASN A 49 -27.44 -1.88 1.37
C ASN A 49 -27.38 -2.40 2.81
N ASP A 50 -26.25 -2.28 3.49
CA ASP A 50 -26.09 -2.70 4.88
C ASP A 50 -26.73 -1.68 5.84
N PRO A 51 -27.78 -2.05 6.62
CA PRO A 51 -28.43 -1.14 7.55
C PRO A 51 -27.54 -0.75 8.74
N THR A 52 -26.48 -1.51 9.02
CA THR A 52 -25.54 -1.24 10.12
C THR A 52 -24.38 -0.32 9.71
N PHE A 53 -24.18 -0.12 8.41
CA PHE A 53 -23.13 0.77 7.92
C PHE A 53 -23.54 2.24 8.06
N PRO A 54 -22.71 3.14 8.64
CA PRO A 54 -23.11 4.50 8.96
C PRO A 54 -23.55 5.31 7.74
N ASP A 55 -24.67 6.04 7.85
CA ASP A 55 -25.22 6.83 6.75
C ASP A 55 -24.28 7.94 6.28
N SER A 56 -23.50 8.52 7.21
CA SER A 56 -22.45 9.50 6.87
C SER A 56 -21.36 8.90 5.97
N MET A 57 -21.01 7.63 6.14
CA MET A 57 -20.08 6.93 5.27
C MET A 57 -20.72 6.53 3.94
N LYS A 58 -22.00 6.13 3.93
CA LYS A 58 -22.76 5.87 2.68
C LYS A 58 -22.83 7.13 1.82
N TYR A 59 -23.02 8.30 2.43
CA TYR A 59 -22.98 9.57 1.71
C TYR A 59 -21.62 9.76 1.00
N LYS A 60 -20.51 9.54 1.70
CA LYS A 60 -19.16 9.64 1.11
C LYS A 60 -18.91 8.62 0.00
N LEU A 61 -19.47 7.42 0.10
CA LEU A 61 -19.41 6.41 -0.97
C LEU A 61 -20.11 6.88 -2.25
N ARG A 62 -21.30 7.48 -2.13
CA ARG A 62 -22.00 8.07 -3.28
C ARG A 62 -21.22 9.23 -3.88
N LEU A 63 -20.65 10.09 -3.03
CA LEU A 63 -19.79 11.20 -3.46
C LEU A 63 -18.57 10.70 -4.25
N ILE A 64 -17.92 9.60 -3.82
CA ILE A 64 -16.80 9.01 -4.59
C ILE A 64 -17.27 8.58 -5.98
N SER A 65 -18.45 7.96 -6.11
CA SER A 65 -18.99 7.60 -7.43
C SER A 65 -19.22 8.82 -8.33
N GLU A 66 -19.70 9.94 -7.77
CA GLU A 66 -19.86 11.20 -8.49
C GLU A 66 -18.51 11.82 -8.91
N ILE A 67 -17.53 11.84 -7.99
CA ILE A 67 -16.16 12.32 -8.27
C ILE A 67 -15.53 11.48 -9.39
N ARG A 68 -15.62 10.14 -9.32
CA ARG A 68 -15.11 9.24 -10.37
C ARG A 68 -15.75 9.53 -11.72
N LYS A 69 -17.08 9.73 -11.74
CA LYS A 69 -17.80 10.09 -12.96
C LYS A 69 -17.29 11.41 -13.54
N TYR A 70 -17.13 12.43 -12.72
CA TYR A 70 -16.57 13.72 -13.15
C TYR A 70 -15.13 13.60 -13.67
N ALA A 71 -14.29 12.84 -12.97
CA ALA A 71 -12.92 12.57 -13.37
C ALA A 71 -12.83 11.95 -14.79
N ILE A 72 -13.72 11.02 -15.10
CA ILE A 72 -13.79 10.36 -16.41
C ILE A 72 -14.42 11.31 -17.45
N ASP A 73 -15.63 11.78 -17.20
CA ASP A 73 -16.46 12.50 -18.17
C ASP A 73 -15.92 13.91 -18.48
N SER A 74 -15.33 14.60 -17.49
CA SER A 74 -14.93 16.01 -17.59
C SER A 74 -13.42 16.23 -17.60
N LEU A 75 -12.64 15.40 -16.87
CA LEU A 75 -11.18 15.53 -16.83
C LEU A 75 -10.45 14.58 -17.79
N GLY A 76 -11.17 13.64 -18.41
CA GLY A 76 -10.61 12.70 -19.39
C GLY A 76 -9.72 11.62 -18.77
N LEU A 77 -9.88 11.33 -17.48
CA LEU A 77 -9.19 10.21 -16.83
C LEU A 77 -9.73 8.88 -17.37
N LYS A 78 -8.88 7.85 -17.38
CA LYS A 78 -9.27 6.52 -17.86
C LYS A 78 -10.28 5.89 -16.89
N ASP A 79 -11.36 5.32 -17.45
CA ASP A 79 -12.25 4.47 -16.66
C ASP A 79 -11.52 3.18 -16.28
N THR A 80 -11.31 2.99 -14.98
CA THR A 80 -10.66 1.83 -14.40
C THR A 80 -11.55 1.24 -13.31
N ASP A 81 -11.25 0.02 -12.88
CA ASP A 81 -11.97 -0.63 -11.78
C ASP A 81 -11.53 -0.16 -10.38
N ASN A 82 -10.65 0.85 -10.32
CA ASN A 82 -10.25 1.47 -9.06
C ASN A 82 -11.44 2.17 -8.39
N TYR A 83 -11.46 2.09 -7.07
CA TYR A 83 -12.45 2.71 -6.19
C TYR A 83 -13.91 2.26 -6.42
N LYS A 84 -14.12 1.04 -6.94
CA LYS A 84 -15.45 0.40 -7.06
C LYS A 84 -15.78 -0.56 -5.90
N THR A 85 -14.78 -0.90 -5.09
CA THR A 85 -14.92 -1.75 -3.90
C THR A 85 -14.47 -0.98 -2.67
N LEU A 86 -14.92 -1.40 -1.48
CA LEU A 86 -14.47 -0.87 -0.20
C LEU A 86 -13.87 -1.98 0.67
N TYR A 87 -12.75 -1.67 1.29
CA TYR A 87 -12.15 -2.44 2.38
C TYR A 87 -12.39 -1.72 3.71
N ASN A 88 -13.18 -2.35 4.59
CA ASN A 88 -13.44 -1.78 5.91
C ASN A 88 -12.26 -2.05 6.84
N GLN A 89 -11.59 -0.97 7.26
CA GLN A 89 -10.46 -1.01 8.17
C GLN A 89 -10.85 -1.22 9.63
N HIS A 90 -12.14 -1.10 9.99
CA HIS A 90 -12.61 -1.11 11.37
C HIS A 90 -11.82 -0.12 12.26
N ASP A 91 -11.59 1.09 11.73
CA ASP A 91 -10.81 2.15 12.37
C ASP A 91 -9.35 1.81 12.71
N GLN A 92 -8.81 0.76 12.08
CA GLN A 92 -7.41 0.38 12.23
C GLN A 92 -6.52 0.92 11.11
N GLU A 93 -5.31 1.33 11.48
CA GLU A 93 -4.26 1.65 10.51
C GLU A 93 -3.75 0.39 9.81
N LEU A 94 -3.66 0.40 8.48
CA LEU A 94 -3.23 -0.77 7.70
C LEU A 94 -1.72 -0.85 7.52
N MET A 95 -1.06 0.30 7.36
CA MET A 95 0.34 0.35 6.96
C MET A 95 1.04 1.56 7.57
N TRP A 96 2.30 1.36 7.91
CA TRP A 96 3.24 2.39 8.32
C TRP A 96 4.35 2.51 7.27
N VAL A 97 4.60 3.72 6.82
CA VAL A 97 5.62 4.07 5.85
C VAL A 97 6.76 4.77 6.59
N VAL A 98 7.95 4.21 6.45
CA VAL A 98 9.21 4.77 6.97
C VAL A 98 9.86 5.59 5.85
N GLN A 99 10.24 6.80 6.18
CA GLN A 99 11.03 7.71 5.35
C GLN A 99 12.21 8.22 6.17
N ALA A 100 13.34 8.47 5.54
CA ALA A 100 14.52 8.97 6.23
C ALA A 100 15.32 9.92 5.34
N CYS A 101 16.06 10.84 5.94
CA CYS A 101 17.02 11.72 5.28
C CYS A 101 18.24 11.96 6.17
N GLY A 102 19.34 12.42 5.58
CA GLY A 102 20.52 12.82 6.35
C GLY A 102 20.22 14.00 7.28
N PRO A 103 20.99 14.19 8.36
CA PRO A 103 20.80 15.30 9.28
C PRO A 103 21.08 16.62 8.56
N PHE A 104 20.17 17.58 8.71
CA PHE A 104 20.23 18.88 8.02
C PHE A 104 20.26 18.78 6.49
N GLU A 105 19.79 17.67 5.92
CA GLU A 105 19.76 17.42 4.47
C GLU A 105 18.34 17.03 4.00
N LEU A 106 17.84 17.68 2.96
CA LEU A 106 16.55 17.33 2.33
C LEU A 106 16.72 16.29 1.20
N LYS A 107 17.56 15.28 1.44
CA LYS A 107 17.81 14.20 0.48
C LYS A 107 17.26 12.88 1.04
N PRO A 108 16.27 12.27 0.36
CA PRO A 108 15.67 11.04 0.87
C PRO A 108 16.68 9.89 0.79
N LYS A 109 16.68 9.07 1.83
CA LYS A 109 17.25 7.72 1.76
C LYS A 109 16.44 6.92 0.74
N LEU A 110 17.15 6.28 -0.18
CA LEU A 110 16.56 5.38 -1.16
C LEU A 110 16.69 3.93 -0.70
N TRP A 111 15.60 3.17 -0.84
CA TRP A 111 15.60 1.73 -0.69
C TRP A 111 15.55 1.09 -2.07
N HIS A 112 16.53 0.25 -2.36
CA HIS A 112 16.64 -0.44 -3.64
C HIS A 112 15.91 -1.78 -3.61
N PHE A 113 14.97 -1.98 -4.54
CA PHE A 113 14.25 -3.23 -4.75
C PHE A 113 14.53 -3.74 -6.17
N PRO A 114 14.97 -5.01 -6.36
CA PRO A 114 15.43 -5.50 -7.66
C PRO A 114 14.44 -5.37 -8.82
N ILE A 115 13.14 -5.45 -8.54
CA ILE A 115 12.07 -5.39 -9.56
C ILE A 115 11.45 -4.00 -9.65
N VAL A 116 11.29 -3.32 -8.50
CA VAL A 116 10.56 -2.04 -8.42
C VAL A 116 11.48 -0.83 -8.61
N GLY A 117 12.79 -1.00 -8.40
CA GLY A 117 13.77 0.07 -8.42
C GLY A 117 13.91 0.76 -7.06
N ASP A 118 14.33 2.02 -7.10
CA ASP A 118 14.57 2.83 -5.91
C ASP A 118 13.30 3.56 -5.45
N LEU A 119 12.96 3.41 -4.18
CA LEU A 119 11.86 4.12 -3.55
C LEU A 119 12.37 5.02 -2.42
N PRO A 120 11.85 6.25 -2.26
CA PRO A 120 12.21 7.15 -1.15
C PRO A 120 11.48 6.80 0.16
N TYR A 121 10.92 5.60 0.26
CA TYR A 121 10.21 5.12 1.42
C TYR A 121 10.19 3.58 1.49
N LYS A 122 9.88 3.06 2.68
CA LYS A 122 9.66 1.63 2.91
C LYS A 122 8.40 1.38 3.74
N GLY A 123 7.49 0.58 3.21
CA GLY A 123 6.18 0.30 3.81
C GLY A 123 6.17 -0.96 4.68
N PHE A 124 5.33 -1.00 5.70
CA PHE A 124 5.17 -2.14 6.59
C PHE A 124 3.70 -2.28 7.03
N PHE A 125 3.12 -3.47 6.84
CA PHE A 125 1.81 -3.84 7.41
C PHE A 125 1.87 -4.19 8.91
N ASN A 126 3.05 -4.11 9.53
CA ASN A 126 3.25 -4.39 10.94
C ASN A 126 4.01 -3.21 11.56
N LYS A 127 3.38 -2.56 12.56
CA LYS A 127 3.90 -1.36 13.21
C LYS A 127 5.26 -1.60 13.86
N GLU A 128 5.42 -2.70 14.59
CA GLU A 128 6.68 -3.03 15.27
C GLU A 128 7.85 -3.16 14.29
N LYS A 129 7.61 -3.67 13.08
CA LYS A 129 8.64 -3.73 12.04
C LYS A 129 9.02 -2.34 11.51
N ALA A 130 8.05 -1.45 11.34
CA ALA A 130 8.34 -0.06 10.98
C ALA A 130 9.14 0.65 12.07
N LEU A 131 8.80 0.41 13.34
CA LEU A 131 9.53 0.98 14.48
C LEU A 131 10.95 0.40 14.62
N ALA A 132 11.13 -0.89 14.33
CA ALA A 132 12.46 -1.50 14.29
C ALA A 132 13.33 -0.92 13.16
N GLU A 133 12.77 -0.73 11.96
CA GLU A 133 13.47 -0.05 10.86
C GLU A 133 13.80 1.40 11.24
N ARG A 134 12.86 2.11 11.87
CA ARG A 134 13.09 3.47 12.38
C ARG A 134 14.27 3.50 13.35
N LYS A 135 14.29 2.61 14.33
CA LYS A 135 15.37 2.53 15.31
C LYS A 135 16.72 2.31 14.64
N LYS A 136 16.80 1.33 13.72
CA LYS A 136 18.01 1.05 12.96
C LYS A 136 18.53 2.30 12.22
N LEU A 137 17.65 3.06 11.59
CA LEU A 137 18.04 4.26 10.84
C LEU A 137 18.48 5.41 11.75
N ILE A 138 17.88 5.55 12.93
CA ILE A 138 18.34 6.50 13.95
C ILE A 138 19.74 6.11 14.43
N ASP A 139 20.00 4.83 14.66
CA ASP A 139 21.33 4.31 15.04
C ASP A 139 22.37 4.54 13.92
N GLU A 140 21.92 4.68 12.66
CA GLU A 140 22.73 5.07 11.49
C GLU A 140 22.82 6.60 11.28
N ASN A 141 22.35 7.41 12.24
CA ASN A 141 22.37 8.89 12.21
C ASN A 141 21.49 9.53 11.11
N TYR A 142 20.36 8.92 10.78
CA TYR A 142 19.33 9.53 9.93
C TYR A 142 18.24 10.24 10.75
N ASP A 143 17.64 11.28 10.15
CA ASP A 143 16.34 11.82 10.58
C ASP A 143 15.22 10.96 9.99
N VAL A 144 14.33 10.42 10.83
CA VAL A 144 13.38 9.38 10.42
C VAL A 144 11.94 9.73 10.76
N SER A 145 11.05 9.63 9.77
CA SER A 145 9.61 9.75 9.90
C SER A 145 8.91 8.41 9.69
N VAL A 146 7.90 8.14 10.52
CA VAL A 146 7.00 6.99 10.37
C VAL A 146 5.58 7.51 10.34
N ARG A 147 4.89 7.28 9.23
CA ARG A 147 3.54 7.81 8.99
C ARG A 147 2.62 6.79 8.34
N ASN A 148 1.33 6.96 8.52
CA ASN A 148 0.33 6.22 7.75
C ASN A 148 0.19 6.88 6.36
N PRO A 149 0.09 6.09 5.27
CA PRO A 149 -0.07 6.64 3.94
C PRO A 149 -1.47 7.28 3.83
N GLY A 150 -1.52 8.52 3.33
CA GLY A 150 -2.78 9.25 3.20
C GLY A 150 -3.66 8.75 2.05
N GLY A 151 -3.04 8.17 1.02
CA GLY A 151 -3.72 7.56 -0.12
C GLY A 151 -3.26 6.13 -0.34
N TRP A 152 -4.09 5.32 -0.99
CA TRP A 152 -3.80 3.94 -1.31
C TRP A 152 -3.78 3.77 -2.82
N SER A 153 -2.62 3.40 -3.37
CA SER A 153 -2.52 2.99 -4.75
C SER A 153 -1.49 1.89 -4.92
N THR A 154 -1.82 0.91 -5.75
CA THR A 154 -0.91 -0.15 -6.18
C THR A 154 -0.23 0.17 -7.51
N LEU A 155 -0.21 1.44 -7.93
CA LEU A 155 0.43 1.91 -9.16
C LEU A 155 -0.08 1.17 -10.42
N GLY A 156 -1.34 0.74 -10.41
CA GLY A 156 -1.99 0.05 -11.53
C GLY A 156 -1.76 -1.46 -11.60
N TRP A 157 -1.09 -2.06 -10.61
CA TRP A 157 -0.92 -3.52 -10.56
C TRP A 157 -2.19 -4.26 -10.14
N PHE A 158 -3.07 -3.61 -9.38
CA PHE A 158 -4.34 -4.17 -8.89
C PHE A 158 -5.45 -3.12 -8.95
N THR A 159 -6.68 -3.60 -8.72
CA THR A 159 -7.83 -2.72 -8.50
C THR A 159 -7.80 -2.18 -7.08
N ASP A 160 -7.55 -0.89 -6.96
CA ASP A 160 -7.37 -0.22 -5.66
C ASP A 160 -8.74 -0.01 -4.99
N PRO A 161 -9.00 -0.61 -3.81
CA PRO A 161 -10.25 -0.40 -3.10
C PRO A 161 -10.27 0.94 -2.39
N ILE A 162 -11.47 1.47 -2.14
CA ILE A 162 -11.70 2.53 -1.17
C ILE A 162 -11.37 1.98 0.22
N LEU A 163 -10.50 2.64 0.97
CA LEU A 163 -10.28 2.29 2.38
C LEU A 163 -11.25 3.08 3.25
N SER A 164 -11.89 2.45 4.25
CA SER A 164 -12.91 3.15 5.07
C SER A 164 -12.39 4.40 5.78
N GLY A 165 -11.09 4.48 6.09
CA GLY A 165 -10.43 5.67 6.62
C GLY A 165 -10.44 6.87 5.66
N MET A 166 -10.48 6.64 4.34
CA MET A 166 -10.62 7.71 3.35
C MET A 166 -11.95 8.46 3.50
N LEU A 167 -13.02 7.76 3.92
CA LEU A 167 -14.35 8.35 4.08
C LEU A 167 -14.42 9.38 5.22
N LYS A 168 -13.42 9.41 6.10
CA LYS A 168 -13.31 10.41 7.18
C LYS A 168 -12.80 11.77 6.70
N ARG A 169 -12.36 11.86 5.44
CA ARG A 169 -11.85 13.10 4.85
C ARG A 169 -12.96 14.11 4.58
N SER A 170 -12.58 15.39 4.55
CA SER A 170 -13.43 16.44 3.98
C SER A 170 -13.77 16.11 2.52
N GLU A 171 -14.83 16.70 1.97
CA GLU A 171 -15.24 16.43 0.59
C GLU A 171 -14.17 16.84 -0.42
N GLY A 172 -13.53 17.99 -0.22
CA GLY A 172 -12.42 18.45 -1.06
C GLY A 172 -11.20 17.53 -0.99
N ASP A 173 -10.82 17.09 0.22
CA ASP A 173 -9.69 16.15 0.38
C ASP A 173 -10.00 14.77 -0.19
N LEU A 174 -11.26 14.35 -0.16
CA LEU A 174 -11.69 13.11 -0.77
C LEU A 174 -11.68 13.22 -2.30
N ALA A 175 -12.15 14.34 -2.86
CA ALA A 175 -12.06 14.60 -4.29
C ALA A 175 -10.61 14.60 -4.78
N SER A 176 -9.73 15.32 -4.09
CA SER A 176 -8.30 15.36 -4.39
C SER A 176 -7.59 14.00 -4.27
N LEU A 177 -8.16 13.04 -3.53
CA LEU A 177 -7.59 11.70 -3.39
C LEU A 177 -8.00 10.78 -4.55
N ILE A 178 -9.22 10.94 -5.06
CA ILE A 178 -9.82 10.03 -6.05
C ILE A 178 -9.44 10.43 -7.48
N ILE A 179 -9.24 11.73 -7.74
CA ILE A 179 -8.76 12.29 -9.02
C ILE A 179 -7.25 12.10 -9.15
#